data_AF-A0A4Z0QKL2-F1
#
_entry.id   AF-A0A4Z0QKL2-F1
#
_cell.length_a   1.000
_cell.length_b   1.000
_cell.length_c   1.000
_cell.angle_alpha   90.00
_cell.angle_beta   90.00
_cell.angle_gamma   90.00
#
_symmetry.space_group_name_H-M   'P 1'
#
loop_
_entity.id
_entity.type
_entity.pdbx_description
1 polymer ?
#
loop_
_entity_poly.entity_id
_entity_poly.type
_entity_poly.pdbx_seq_one_letter_code
_entity_poly.pdbx_strand_id
1 'polypeptide(L)'
;MNLDIEFQELPIVEAVFYTRLGLQLEVFTIRDVSDWVDEVLLREDEPDAFFGELYRLLHTEKQRVLAYLRQAFPEASFSVRPALAWLHQLFVTGQWALGPTLTSLYRLRTLVVSDQEVGWIYGLSADYEQAAAAPAAQPKVAQQTAAFLGCYQQYTFANRRQWPLLDAGLEVQLASLQS
;
A
#
# COMPACT_ATOMS: atom_id res chain seq x y z
N MET A 1 6.96 -10.13 0.78
CA MET A 1 5.84 -10.06 1.76
C MET A 1 5.02 -11.34 1.57
N ASN A 2 4.50 -11.97 2.62
CA ASN A 2 3.67 -13.16 2.44
C ASN A 2 2.20 -12.77 2.50
N LEU A 3 1.54 -12.70 1.33
CA LEU A 3 0.15 -12.23 1.21
C LEU A 3 -0.85 -13.20 1.84
N ASP A 4 -0.59 -14.51 1.86
CA ASP A 4 -1.48 -15.46 2.53
C ASP A 4 -1.57 -15.14 4.02
N ILE A 5 -0.43 -14.92 4.69
CA ILE A 5 -0.39 -14.55 6.11
C ILE A 5 -1.11 -13.21 6.36
N GLU A 6 -0.85 -12.20 5.51
CA GLU A 6 -1.45 -10.87 5.68
C GLU A 6 -2.98 -10.89 5.48
N PHE A 7 -3.49 -11.73 4.58
CA PHE A 7 -4.88 -11.71 4.14
C PHE A 7 -5.74 -12.85 4.70
N GLN A 8 -5.16 -13.83 5.40
CA GLN A 8 -5.88 -15.01 5.88
C GLN A 8 -7.13 -14.68 6.71
N GLU A 9 -7.10 -13.61 7.49
CA GLU A 9 -8.23 -13.19 8.34
C GLU A 9 -9.12 -12.12 7.69
N LEU A 10 -8.82 -11.69 6.46
CA LEU A 10 -9.58 -10.65 5.78
C LEU A 10 -10.75 -11.24 4.99
N PRO A 11 -11.90 -10.55 4.98
CA PRO A 11 -12.94 -10.84 3.99
C PRO A 11 -12.36 -10.73 2.57
N ILE A 12 -12.79 -11.61 1.66
CA ILE A 12 -12.27 -11.67 0.29
C ILE A 12 -12.31 -10.32 -0.43
N VAL A 13 -13.38 -9.54 -0.26
CA VAL A 13 -13.51 -8.20 -0.85
C VAL A 13 -12.42 -7.23 -0.38
N GLU A 14 -12.00 -7.36 0.88
CA GLU A 14 -10.96 -6.54 1.47
C GLU A 14 -9.57 -7.02 1.04
N ALA A 15 -9.33 -8.33 1.03
CA ALA A 15 -8.10 -8.92 0.49
C ALA A 15 -7.88 -8.54 -0.98
N VAL A 16 -8.93 -8.55 -1.80
CA VAL A 16 -8.89 -8.14 -3.20
C VAL A 16 -8.64 -6.64 -3.35
N PHE A 17 -9.25 -5.80 -2.50
CA PHE A 17 -8.93 -4.37 -2.48
C PHE A 17 -7.43 -4.13 -2.24
N TYR A 18 -6.87 -4.77 -1.22
CA TYR A 18 -5.47 -4.62 -0.86
C TYR A 18 -4.52 -5.24 -1.88
N THR A 19 -4.91 -6.34 -2.51
CA THR A 19 -4.19 -6.94 -3.65
C THR A 19 -4.13 -5.98 -4.83
N ARG A 20 -5.27 -5.39 -5.22
CA ARG A 20 -5.33 -4.40 -6.30
C ARG A 20 -4.49 -3.18 -5.95
N LEU A 21 -4.60 -2.66 -4.74
CA LEU A 21 -3.85 -1.51 -4.28
C LEU A 21 -2.35 -1.78 -4.29
N GLY A 22 -1.90 -2.91 -3.74
CA GLY A 22 -0.49 -3.28 -3.72
C GLY A 22 0.09 -3.47 -5.13
N LEU A 23 -0.67 -4.04 -6.08
CA LEU A 23 -0.26 -4.10 -7.49
C LEU A 23 -0.18 -2.71 -8.14
N GLN A 24 -1.15 -1.82 -7.88
CA GLN A 24 -1.16 -0.44 -8.41
C GLN A 24 -0.01 0.42 -7.87
N LEU A 25 0.39 0.16 -6.62
CA LEU A 25 1.54 0.80 -6.00
C LEU A 25 2.84 0.09 -6.35
N GLU A 26 2.81 -1.07 -7.03
CA GLU A 26 3.98 -1.91 -7.32
C GLU A 26 4.65 -2.49 -6.06
N VAL A 27 3.99 -2.41 -4.91
CA VAL A 27 4.38 -3.07 -3.64
C VAL A 27 4.28 -4.59 -3.79
N PHE A 28 3.29 -5.06 -4.57
CA PHE A 28 3.13 -6.45 -4.95
C PHE A 28 3.45 -6.63 -6.42
N THR A 29 4.05 -7.77 -6.73
CA THR A 29 4.21 -8.26 -8.09
C THR A 29 3.07 -9.21 -8.45
N ILE A 30 2.88 -9.43 -9.75
CA ILE A 30 1.98 -10.49 -10.24
C ILE A 30 2.37 -11.87 -9.68
N ARG A 31 3.66 -12.08 -9.40
CA ARG A 31 4.13 -13.33 -8.78
C ARG A 31 3.63 -13.45 -7.34
N ASP A 32 3.74 -12.41 -6.52
CA ASP A 32 3.25 -12.46 -5.13
C ASP A 32 1.74 -12.79 -5.08
N VAL A 33 0.98 -12.22 -6.03
CA VAL A 33 -0.46 -12.51 -6.17
C VAL A 33 -0.71 -13.94 -6.66
N SER A 34 0.13 -14.46 -7.55
CA SER A 34 0.06 -15.86 -7.98
C SER A 34 0.32 -16.82 -6.84
N ASP A 35 1.40 -16.60 -6.09
CA ASP A 35 1.77 -17.42 -4.94
C ASP A 35 0.62 -17.42 -3.90
N TRP A 36 -0.02 -16.27 -3.66
CA TRP A 36 -1.21 -16.18 -2.81
C TRP A 36 -2.41 -16.99 -3.31
N VAL A 37 -2.74 -16.88 -4.60
CA VAL A 37 -3.87 -17.61 -5.19
C VAL A 37 -3.62 -19.11 -5.16
N ASP A 38 -2.39 -19.55 -5.41
CA ASP A 38 -2.01 -20.96 -5.33
C ASP A 38 -2.24 -21.51 -3.92
N GLU A 39 -1.81 -20.79 -2.87
CA GLU A 39 -2.04 -21.18 -1.47
C GLU A 39 -3.53 -21.28 -1.12
N VAL A 40 -4.36 -20.34 -1.61
CA VAL A 40 -5.82 -20.40 -1.42
C VAL A 40 -6.41 -21.64 -2.09
N LEU A 41 -6.06 -21.90 -3.35
CA LEU A 41 -6.57 -23.05 -4.11
C LEU A 41 -6.11 -24.40 -3.54
N LEU A 42 -4.95 -24.45 -2.88
CA LEU A 42 -4.46 -25.66 -2.21
C LEU A 42 -5.15 -25.91 -0.86
N ARG A 43 -5.57 -24.84 -0.17
CA ARG A 43 -6.19 -24.92 1.16
C ARG A 43 -7.69 -25.18 1.11
N GLU A 44 -8.39 -24.63 0.12
CA GLU A 44 -9.84 -24.73 0.02
C GLU A 44 -10.26 -25.95 -0.81
N ASP A 45 -11.11 -26.81 -0.24
CA ASP A 45 -11.64 -27.98 -0.95
C ASP A 45 -12.55 -27.59 -2.14
N GLU A 46 -13.29 -26.48 -1.98
CA GLU A 46 -14.17 -25.89 -3.00
C GLU A 46 -13.92 -24.38 -3.11
N PRO A 47 -12.83 -23.95 -3.78
CA PRO A 47 -12.51 -22.54 -3.87
C PRO A 47 -13.53 -21.77 -4.71
N ASP A 48 -13.78 -20.52 -4.35
CA ASP A 48 -14.65 -19.63 -5.11
C ASP A 48 -14.20 -19.56 -6.58
N ALA A 49 -15.16 -19.59 -7.51
CA ALA A 49 -14.90 -19.46 -8.96
C ALA A 49 -14.06 -18.22 -9.30
N PHE A 50 -14.14 -17.17 -8.48
CA PHE A 50 -13.26 -16.01 -8.53
C PHE A 50 -11.76 -16.39 -8.55
N PHE A 51 -11.31 -17.26 -7.65
CA PHE A 51 -9.92 -17.66 -7.55
C PHE A 51 -9.48 -18.51 -8.75
N GLY A 52 -10.36 -19.37 -9.26
CA GLY A 52 -10.10 -20.14 -10.47
C GLY A 52 -9.88 -19.26 -11.70
N GLU A 53 -10.71 -18.24 -11.89
CA GLU A 53 -10.55 -17.29 -13.00
C GLU A 53 -9.33 -16.37 -12.79
N LEU A 54 -9.07 -15.93 -11.55
CA LEU A 54 -7.87 -15.16 -11.24
C LEU A 54 -6.59 -15.97 -11.53
N TYR A 55 -6.53 -17.23 -11.10
CA TYR A 55 -5.44 -18.15 -11.41
C TYR A 55 -5.21 -18.28 -12.92
N ARG A 56 -6.28 -18.50 -13.69
CA ARG A 56 -6.20 -18.56 -15.15
C ARG A 56 -5.57 -17.29 -15.72
N LEU A 57 -6.06 -16.11 -15.31
CA LEU A 57 -5.56 -14.82 -15.80
C LEU A 57 -4.09 -14.59 -15.43
N LEU A 58 -3.67 -14.94 -14.21
CA LEU A 58 -2.28 -14.84 -13.76
C LEU A 58 -1.31 -15.66 -14.63
N HIS A 59 -1.78 -16.74 -15.25
CA HIS A 59 -0.96 -17.62 -16.08
C HIS A 59 -1.07 -17.32 -17.58
N THR A 60 -2.24 -16.90 -18.07
CA THR A 60 -2.48 -16.76 -19.52
C THR A 60 -2.59 -15.31 -20.00
N GLU A 61 -3.06 -14.39 -19.15
CA GLU A 61 -3.43 -13.03 -19.55
C GLU A 61 -3.13 -12.00 -18.45
N LYS A 62 -1.87 -11.98 -17.96
CA LYS A 62 -1.42 -11.16 -16.81
C LYS A 62 -1.85 -9.70 -16.87
N GLN A 63 -1.85 -9.11 -18.06
CA GLN A 63 -2.27 -7.72 -18.29
C GLN A 63 -3.74 -7.44 -17.94
N ARG A 64 -4.60 -8.47 -17.87
CA ARG A 64 -6.03 -8.35 -17.53
C ARG A 64 -6.30 -8.47 -16.04
N VAL A 65 -5.32 -8.87 -15.23
CA VAL A 65 -5.50 -9.14 -13.78
C VAL A 65 -6.07 -7.92 -13.05
N LEU A 66 -5.46 -6.74 -13.21
CA LEU A 66 -5.95 -5.51 -12.56
C LEU A 66 -7.38 -5.14 -12.96
N ALA A 67 -7.72 -5.31 -14.24
CA ALA A 67 -9.06 -5.04 -14.74
C ALA A 67 -10.08 -6.03 -14.15
N TYR A 68 -9.72 -7.31 -14.07
CA TYR A 68 -10.55 -8.35 -13.47
C TYR A 68 -10.80 -8.11 -11.97
N LEU A 69 -9.75 -7.82 -11.19
CA LEU A 69 -9.87 -7.50 -9.77
C LEU A 69 -10.81 -6.31 -9.53
N ARG A 70 -10.75 -5.28 -10.40
CA ARG A 70 -11.66 -4.12 -10.33
C ARG A 70 -13.10 -4.46 -10.69
N GLN A 71 -13.32 -5.36 -11.65
CA GLN A 71 -14.65 -5.76 -12.08
C GLN A 71 -15.32 -6.69 -11.05
N ALA A 72 -14.59 -7.69 -10.55
CA ALA A 72 -15.09 -8.66 -9.57
C ALA A 72 -15.46 -7.98 -8.25
N PHE A 73 -14.66 -7.00 -7.83
CA PHE A 73 -14.88 -6.24 -6.60
C PHE A 73 -14.75 -4.73 -6.90
N PRO A 74 -15.88 -4.03 -7.10
CA PRO A 74 -15.91 -2.58 -7.28
C PRO A 74 -15.22 -1.84 -6.13
N GLU A 75 -14.95 -0.55 -6.32
CA GLU A 75 -14.23 0.28 -5.35
C GLU A 75 -14.99 0.41 -4.01
N ALA A 76 -14.78 -0.55 -3.12
CA ALA A 76 -14.96 -0.37 -1.69
C ALA A 76 -13.80 0.49 -1.17
N SER A 77 -14.11 1.50 -0.36
CA SER A 77 -13.08 2.31 0.29
C SER A 77 -12.72 1.64 1.62
N PHE A 78 -11.65 0.84 1.59
CA PHE A 78 -10.98 0.42 2.82
C PHE A 78 -9.87 1.41 3.15
N SER A 79 -9.46 1.40 4.42
CA SER A 79 -8.40 2.27 4.89
C SER A 79 -7.09 2.05 4.12
N VAL A 80 -6.45 3.11 3.67
CA VAL A 80 -5.14 3.06 3.00
C VAL A 80 -3.96 2.99 3.97
N ARG A 81 -4.21 3.02 5.28
CA ARG A 81 -3.16 3.02 6.32
C ARG A 81 -2.20 1.83 6.20
N PRO A 82 -2.63 0.59 5.92
CA PRO A 82 -1.71 -0.52 5.70
C PRO A 82 -0.79 -0.31 4.49
N ALA A 83 -1.29 0.33 3.43
CA ALA A 83 -0.48 0.63 2.26
C ALA A 83 0.61 1.67 2.58
N LEU A 84 0.31 2.68 3.41
CA LEU A 84 1.31 3.62 3.92
C LEU A 84 2.35 2.91 4.80
N ALA A 85 1.93 1.94 5.60
CA ALA A 85 2.85 1.10 6.39
C ALA A 85 3.77 0.25 5.51
N TRP A 86 3.27 -0.32 4.40
CA TRP A 86 4.11 -1.04 3.43
C TRP A 86 5.14 -0.13 2.79
N LEU A 87 4.76 1.09 2.38
CA LEU A 87 5.69 2.07 1.82
C LEU A 87 6.78 2.43 2.84
N HIS A 88 6.41 2.62 4.11
CA HIS A 88 7.38 2.82 5.19
C HIS A 88 8.39 1.66 5.25
N GLN A 89 7.89 0.42 5.35
CA GLN A 89 8.73 -0.77 5.46
C GLN A 89 9.67 -0.92 4.27
N LEU A 90 9.18 -0.79 3.04
CA LEU A 90 9.98 -0.88 1.82
C LEU A 90 11.07 0.20 1.76
N PHE A 91 10.74 1.42 2.19
CA PHE A 91 11.66 2.53 2.19
C PHE A 91 12.76 2.39 3.26
N VAL A 92 12.37 2.13 4.52
CA VAL A 92 13.35 2.05 5.62
C VAL A 92 14.24 0.81 5.57
N THR A 93 13.79 -0.26 4.93
CA THR A 93 14.62 -1.46 4.69
C THR A 93 15.54 -1.31 3.47
N GLY A 94 15.47 -0.19 2.75
CA GLY A 94 16.26 0.08 1.56
C GLY A 94 15.86 -0.77 0.34
N GLN A 95 14.73 -1.48 0.41
CA GLN A 95 14.19 -2.21 -0.74
C GLN A 95 13.75 -1.24 -1.84
N TRP A 96 13.24 -0.06 -1.45
CA TRP A 96 12.87 1.01 -2.36
C TRP A 96 13.68 2.27 -2.16
N ALA A 97 14.05 2.89 -3.28
CA ALA A 97 14.62 4.23 -3.30
C ALA A 97 13.54 5.31 -3.08
N LEU A 98 13.98 6.54 -2.77
CA LEU A 98 13.09 7.68 -2.50
C LEU A 98 12.10 7.97 -3.64
N GLY A 99 12.55 7.95 -4.89
CA GLY A 99 11.71 8.27 -6.06
C GLY A 99 10.50 7.34 -6.24
N PRO A 100 10.69 6.01 -6.30
CA PRO A 100 9.59 5.04 -6.31
C PRO A 100 8.65 5.18 -5.11
N THR A 101 9.19 5.39 -3.91
CA THR A 101 8.40 5.63 -2.69
C THR A 101 7.49 6.84 -2.84
N LEU A 102 8.02 7.98 -3.28
CA LEU A 102 7.25 9.21 -3.48
C LEU A 102 6.24 9.10 -4.62
N THR A 103 6.60 8.40 -5.70
CA THR A 103 5.66 8.12 -6.80
C THR A 103 4.44 7.34 -6.30
N SER A 104 4.67 6.29 -5.52
CA SER A 104 3.60 5.48 -4.94
C SER A 104 2.79 6.25 -3.90
N LEU A 105 3.47 7.05 -3.07
CA LEU A 105 2.81 7.94 -2.12
C LEU A 105 1.91 8.97 -2.82
N TYR A 106 2.37 9.54 -3.94
CA TYR A 106 1.58 10.48 -4.73
C TYR A 106 0.36 9.80 -5.39
N ARG A 107 0.47 8.53 -5.81
CA ARG A 107 -0.69 7.74 -6.29
C ARG A 107 -1.73 7.55 -5.17
N LEU A 108 -1.31 7.36 -3.92
CA LEU A 108 -2.20 7.20 -2.78
C LEU A 108 -3.02 8.45 -2.42
N ARG A 109 -2.59 9.66 -2.84
CA ARG A 109 -3.24 10.92 -2.45
C ARG A 109 -4.75 10.97 -2.72
N THR A 110 -5.23 10.26 -3.75
CA THR A 110 -6.66 10.25 -4.12
C THR A 110 -7.50 9.34 -3.24
N LEU A 111 -6.86 8.52 -2.41
CA LEU A 111 -7.50 7.54 -1.52
C LEU A 111 -7.36 7.93 -0.04
N VAL A 112 -6.52 8.93 0.26
CA VAL A 112 -6.39 9.51 1.60
C VAL A 112 -7.49 10.53 1.82
N VAL A 113 -8.11 10.53 3.00
CA VAL A 113 -9.25 11.41 3.34
C VAL A 113 -8.81 12.70 4.04
N SER A 114 -7.68 12.70 4.74
CA SER A 114 -7.20 13.87 5.48
C SER A 114 -6.48 14.87 4.58
N ASP A 115 -6.93 16.12 4.59
CA ASP A 115 -6.27 17.24 3.89
C ASP A 115 -4.84 17.46 4.39
N GLN A 116 -4.58 17.24 5.68
CA GLN A 116 -3.23 17.37 6.24
C GLN A 116 -2.27 16.35 5.63
N GLU A 117 -2.71 15.11 5.50
CA GLU A 117 -1.92 14.06 4.87
C GLU A 117 -1.70 14.34 3.39
N VAL A 118 -2.75 14.76 2.68
CA VAL A 118 -2.65 15.17 1.27
C VAL A 118 -1.64 16.31 1.11
N GLY A 119 -1.66 17.30 2.01
CA GLY A 119 -0.69 18.40 2.05
C GLY A 119 0.75 17.91 2.23
N TRP A 120 0.99 16.96 3.13
CA TRP A 120 2.29 16.32 3.31
C TRP A 120 2.76 15.60 2.04
N ILE A 121 1.88 14.84 1.39
CA ILE A 121 2.19 14.12 0.15
C ILE A 121 2.60 15.09 -0.96
N TYR A 122 1.85 16.19 -1.15
CA TYR A 122 2.20 17.22 -2.12
C TYR A 122 3.52 17.92 -1.78
N GLY A 123 3.75 18.26 -0.50
CA GLY A 123 4.97 18.91 -0.03
C GLY A 123 6.21 18.05 -0.31
N LEU A 124 6.17 16.78 0.08
CA LEU A 124 7.28 15.85 -0.16
C LEU A 124 7.57 15.65 -1.65
N SER A 125 6.53 15.57 -2.49
CA SER A 125 6.69 15.47 -3.94
C SER A 125 7.36 16.72 -4.52
N ALA A 126 6.92 17.91 -4.11
CA ALA A 126 7.50 19.17 -4.55
C ALA A 126 8.96 19.34 -4.09
N ASP A 127 9.25 19.00 -2.83
CA ASP A 127 10.60 19.06 -2.27
C ASP A 127 11.55 18.10 -2.99
N TYR A 128 11.06 16.92 -3.39
CA TYR A 128 11.84 15.96 -4.17
C TYR A 128 12.16 16.46 -5.59
N GLU A 129 11.18 17.06 -6.27
CA GLU A 129 11.40 17.68 -7.59
C GLU A 129 12.44 18.80 -7.52
N GLN A 130 12.38 19.64 -6.47
CA GLN A 130 13.38 20.66 -6.24
C GLN A 130 14.76 20.08 -5.92
N ALA A 131 14.81 19.01 -5.10
CA ALA A 131 16.05 18.32 -4.76
C ALA A 131 16.69 17.60 -5.97
N ALA A 132 15.94 17.31 -7.03
CA ALA A 132 16.50 16.80 -8.29
C ALA A 132 17.42 17.84 -8.96
N ALA A 133 17.14 19.13 -8.80
CA ALA A 133 18.01 20.22 -9.26
C ALA A 133 19.12 20.57 -8.25
N ALA A 134 18.99 20.15 -6.99
CA ALA A 134 19.95 20.40 -5.91
C ALA A 134 20.20 19.12 -5.08
N PRO A 135 21.11 18.22 -5.54
CA PRO A 135 21.30 16.89 -4.94
C PRO A 135 21.59 16.88 -3.43
N ALA A 136 22.18 17.96 -2.90
CA ALA A 136 22.45 18.12 -1.47
C ALA A 136 21.18 18.16 -0.59
N ALA A 137 20.00 18.46 -1.16
CA ALA A 137 18.72 18.46 -0.44
C ALA A 137 18.07 17.07 -0.33
N GLN A 138 18.49 16.09 -1.14
CA GLN A 138 17.89 14.75 -1.16
C GLN A 138 17.89 14.03 0.20
N PRO A 139 18.96 14.10 1.02
CA PRO A 139 18.95 13.48 2.34
C PRO A 139 17.86 14.04 3.27
N LYS A 140 17.57 15.34 3.17
CA LYS A 140 16.51 15.97 3.96
C LYS A 140 15.13 15.46 3.55
N VAL A 141 14.86 15.39 2.24
CA VAL A 141 13.58 14.86 1.73
C VAL A 141 13.41 13.39 2.11
N ALA A 142 14.50 12.61 2.04
CA ALA A 142 14.49 11.22 2.49
C ALA A 142 14.14 11.11 3.98
N GLN A 143 14.73 11.95 4.83
CA GLN A 143 14.44 11.99 6.27
C GLN A 143 12.99 12.37 6.54
N GLN A 144 12.46 13.40 5.87
CA GLN A 144 11.07 13.83 6.04
C GLN A 144 10.09 12.77 5.53
N THR A 145 10.42 12.09 4.42
CA THR A 145 9.63 10.97 3.89
C THR A 145 9.59 9.81 4.88
N ALA A 146 10.73 9.45 5.48
CA ALA A 146 10.78 8.42 6.52
C ALA A 146 9.96 8.82 7.74
N ALA A 147 10.05 10.08 8.19
CA ALA A 147 9.31 10.56 9.35
C ALA A 147 7.79 10.55 9.12
N PHE A 148 7.34 11.02 7.96
CA PHE A 148 5.93 10.99 7.56
C PHE A 148 5.39 9.56 7.47
N LEU A 149 6.08 8.68 6.74
CA LEU A 149 5.69 7.28 6.62
C LEU A 149 5.76 6.53 7.97
N GLY A 150 6.66 6.94 8.86
CA GLY A 150 6.83 6.40 10.21
C GLY A 150 5.61 6.55 11.11
N CYS A 151 4.75 7.55 10.86
CA CYS A 151 3.46 7.69 11.55
C CYS A 151 2.53 6.49 11.30
N TYR A 152 2.72 5.76 10.21
CA TYR A 152 1.86 4.64 9.81
C TYR A 152 2.48 3.27 10.09
N GLN A 153 3.69 3.19 10.65
CA GLN A 153 4.44 1.93 10.80
C GLN A 153 3.70 0.87 11.63
N GLN A 154 2.77 1.28 12.49
CA GLN A 154 2.01 0.39 13.35
C GLN A 154 0.71 -0.12 12.71
N TYR A 155 0.32 0.33 11.52
CA TYR A 155 -0.93 -0.10 10.89
C TYR A 155 -0.74 -1.43 10.16
N THR A 156 -1.00 -2.52 10.86
CA THR A 156 -1.00 -3.89 10.32
C THR A 156 -2.41 -4.48 10.34
N PHE A 157 -2.69 -5.52 9.56
CA PHE A 157 -3.97 -6.22 9.66
C PHE A 157 -4.14 -6.90 11.02
N ALA A 158 -3.05 -7.46 11.57
CA ALA A 158 -3.03 -8.14 12.86
C ALA A 158 -3.48 -7.25 14.04
N ASN A 159 -3.25 -5.93 13.98
CA ASN A 159 -3.64 -5.00 15.04
C ASN A 159 -4.80 -4.08 14.66
N ARG A 160 -5.65 -4.46 13.71
CA ARG A 160 -6.79 -3.66 13.22
C ARG A 160 -7.70 -3.11 14.32
N ARG A 161 -7.87 -3.84 15.42
CA ARG A 161 -8.65 -3.40 16.59
C ARG A 161 -8.09 -2.14 17.27
N GLN A 162 -6.80 -1.83 17.05
CA GLN A 162 -6.11 -0.67 17.63
C GLN A 162 -6.15 0.55 16.71
N TRP A 163 -6.54 0.42 15.43
CA TRP A 163 -6.50 1.52 14.47
C TRP A 163 -7.24 2.78 14.93
N PRO A 164 -8.43 2.71 15.57
CA PRO A 164 -9.08 3.92 16.08
C PRO A 164 -8.23 4.70 17.10
N LEU A 165 -7.42 4.00 17.91
CA LEU A 165 -6.50 4.64 18.86
C LEU A 165 -5.30 5.25 18.14
N LEU A 166 -4.78 4.57 17.11
CA LEU A 166 -3.69 5.09 16.28
C LEU A 166 -4.14 6.35 15.53
N ASP A 167 -5.34 6.32 14.93
CA ASP A 167 -5.92 7.44 14.20
C ASP A 167 -6.12 8.67 15.10
N ALA A 168 -6.56 8.47 16.36
CA ALA A 168 -6.69 9.56 17.33
C ALA A 168 -5.35 10.25 17.66
N GLY A 169 -4.22 9.54 17.55
CA GLY A 169 -2.88 10.09 17.76
C GLY A 169 -2.22 10.64 16.49
N LEU A 170 -2.74 10.30 15.31
CA LEU A 170 -2.09 10.57 14.02
C LEU A 170 -1.99 12.06 13.72
N GLU A 171 -3.06 12.84 13.94
CA GLU A 171 -3.05 14.28 13.68
C GLU A 171 -1.96 15.01 14.47
N VAL A 172 -1.78 14.62 15.74
CA VAL A 172 -0.75 15.18 16.63
C VAL A 172 0.64 14.82 16.14
N GLN A 173 0.84 13.57 15.69
CA GLN A 173 2.12 13.13 15.11
C GLN A 173 2.44 13.89 13.83
N LEU A 174 1.47 14.06 12.92
CA LEU A 174 1.67 14.79 11.66
C LEU A 174 1.93 16.28 11.89
N ALA A 175 1.33 16.88 12.93
CA ALA A 175 1.58 18.27 13.31
C ALA A 175 2.99 18.47 13.88
N SER A 176 3.50 17.51 14.67
CA SER A 176 4.85 17.62 15.24
C SER A 176 5.98 17.42 14.22
N LEU A 177 5.68 16.91 13.02
CA LEU A 177 6.64 16.87 11.91
C LEU A 177 6.93 18.26 11.30
N GLN A 178 6.07 19.25 11.54
CA GLN A 178 6.22 20.61 11.01
C GLN A 178 7.07 21.52 11.91
N SER A 179 7.33 21.12 13.17
CA SER A 179 8.13 21.84 14.16
C SER A 179 9.59 21.45 14.13
#